data_AF-A0A9E2TTT2-F1
#
_entry.id   AF-A0A9E2TTT2-F1
#
_cell.length_a   1.000
_cell.length_b   1.000
_cell.length_c   1.000
_cell.angle_alpha   90.00
_cell.angle_beta   90.00
_cell.angle_gamma   90.00
#
_symmetry.space_group_name_H-M   'P 1'
#
loop_
_entity.id
_entity.type
_entity.pdbx_description
1 polymer ?
#
loop_
_entity_poly.entity_id
_entity_poly.type
_entity_poly.pdbx_seq_one_letter_code
_entity_poly.pdbx_strand_id
1 'polypeptide(L)'
;MECSKCNSILNDEDVYCPNCGYPERADESEKGKYEYRIKLKKDVLEDAEKKMKSVKILLYVIAGLNFAMGLYYLSEDLTFYDGIGSLIAAGIFIACVVWVNKQPLTGILAAFIFWILLQLSVVLVDPALIFSGIILKVVFIAIFIKGINSARDYQKFSQQLKEINVS
;
A
#
# COMPACT_ATOMS: atom_id res chain seq x y z
N MET A 1 -9.96 34.89 19.05
CA MET A 1 -8.91 34.92 17.99
C MET A 1 -8.92 33.58 17.25
N GLU A 2 -8.39 33.49 16.03
CA GLU A 2 -8.35 32.23 15.25
C GLU A 2 -6.95 31.60 15.28
N CYS A 3 -6.86 30.28 15.21
CA CYS A 3 -5.59 29.56 15.12
C CYS A 3 -4.93 29.78 13.76
N SER A 4 -3.63 30.11 13.73
CA SER A 4 -2.88 30.40 12.50
C SER A 4 -2.64 29.19 11.59
N LYS A 5 -2.90 27.96 12.05
CA LYS A 5 -2.74 26.74 11.25
C LYS A 5 -4.04 26.14 10.73
N CYS A 6 -5.13 26.23 11.48
CA CYS A 6 -6.39 25.56 11.13
C CYS A 6 -7.61 26.50 11.15
N ASN A 7 -7.43 27.77 11.53
CA ASN A 7 -8.49 28.79 11.62
C ASN A 7 -9.62 28.50 12.62
N SER A 8 -9.47 27.51 13.51
CA SER A 8 -10.43 27.27 14.59
C SER A 8 -10.44 28.44 15.58
N ILE A 9 -11.60 28.77 16.15
CA ILE A 9 -11.74 29.81 17.18
C ILE A 9 -11.03 29.35 18.48
N LEU A 10 -10.23 30.24 19.05
CA LEU A 10 -9.47 30.05 20.29
C LEU A 10 -10.01 30.96 21.40
N ASN A 11 -10.04 30.44 22.63
CA ASN A 11 -10.30 31.23 23.83
C ASN A 11 -9.06 32.00 24.28
N ASP A 12 -9.24 33.01 25.13
CA ASP A 12 -8.16 33.88 25.61
C ASP A 12 -7.17 33.18 26.56
N GLU A 13 -7.51 32.00 27.06
CA GLU A 13 -6.66 31.18 27.94
C GLU A 13 -5.94 30.05 27.19
N ASP A 14 -6.35 29.72 25.96
CA ASP A 14 -5.82 28.58 25.22
C ASP A 14 -4.36 28.82 24.77
N VAL A 15 -3.42 28.09 25.36
CA VAL A 15 -2.01 28.06 24.91
C VAL A 15 -1.85 27.19 23.66
N TYR A 16 -2.63 26.11 23.59
CA TYR A 16 -2.67 25.16 22.48
C TYR A 16 -4.04 25.20 21.82
N CYS A 17 -4.08 25.13 20.50
CA CYS A 17 -5.33 24.99 19.75
C CYS A 17 -6.01 23.66 20.15
N PRO A 18 -7.26 23.69 20.65
CA PRO A 18 -7.97 22.48 21.08
C PRO A 18 -8.32 21.56 19.90
N ASN A 19 -8.29 22.10 18.68
CA ASN A 19 -8.64 21.38 17.47
C ASN A 19 -7.42 20.72 16.79
N CYS A 20 -6.44 21.51 16.36
CA CYS A 20 -5.28 20.98 15.63
C CYS A 20 -4.03 20.75 16.50
N GLY A 21 -4.05 21.16 17.78
CA GLY A 21 -2.95 21.03 18.72
C GLY A 21 -1.79 22.01 18.53
N TYR A 22 -1.93 23.02 17.66
CA TYR A 22 -0.88 24.01 17.41
C TYR A 22 -0.68 24.95 18.61
N PRO A 23 0.55 25.17 19.09
CA PRO A 23 0.82 26.02 20.24
C PRO A 23 0.90 27.51 19.86
N GLU A 24 -0.25 28.17 19.73
CA GLU A 24 -0.35 29.56 19.25
C GLU A 24 0.41 30.56 20.13
N ARG A 25 0.24 30.41 21.47
CA ARG A 25 0.80 31.33 22.47
C ARG A 25 2.01 30.77 23.25
N ALA A 26 2.53 29.60 22.86
CA ALA A 26 3.74 29.07 23.47
C ALA A 26 5.02 29.65 22.83
N ASP A 27 6.17 29.33 23.42
CA ASP A 27 7.48 29.71 22.91
C ASP A 27 7.82 29.06 21.54
N GLU A 28 8.87 29.58 20.90
CA GLU A 28 9.35 29.08 19.60
C GLU A 28 9.77 27.61 19.63
N SER A 29 10.22 27.09 20.78
CA SER A 29 10.62 25.69 20.92
C SER A 29 9.41 24.76 20.83
N GLU A 30 8.30 25.09 21.48
CA GLU A 30 7.05 24.31 21.37
C GLU A 30 6.46 24.37 19.96
N LYS A 31 6.50 25.54 19.31
CA LYS A 31 6.13 25.68 17.89
C LYS A 31 7.00 24.80 16.99
N GLY A 32 8.32 24.81 17.21
CA GLY A 32 9.27 23.96 16.50
C GLY A 32 9.00 22.46 16.69
N LYS A 33 8.66 22.02 17.92
CA LYS A 33 8.26 20.62 18.19
C LYS A 33 7.00 20.23 17.43
N TYR A 34 6.01 21.12 17.34
CA TYR A 34 4.81 20.87 16.55
C TYR A 34 5.15 20.66 15.07
N GLU A 35 5.90 21.58 14.47
CA GLU A 35 6.27 21.49 13.05
C GLU A 35 7.11 20.26 12.74
N TYR A 36 8.04 19.90 13.63
CA TYR A 36 8.80 18.66 13.54
C TYR A 36 7.89 17.41 13.54
N ARG A 37 6.90 17.35 14.43
CA ARG A 37 5.93 16.22 14.47
C ARG A 37 5.13 16.12 13.17
N ILE A 38 4.66 17.24 12.63
CA ILE A 38 3.92 17.24 11.36
C ILE A 38 4.83 16.80 10.20
N LYS A 39 6.07 17.29 10.15
CA LYS A 39 7.06 16.88 9.15
C LYS A 39 7.31 15.38 9.21
N LEU A 40 7.55 14.82 10.40
CA LEU A 40 7.77 13.39 10.58
C LEU A 40 6.58 12.55 10.07
N LYS A 41 5.34 12.98 10.32
CA LYS A 41 4.14 12.29 9.79
C LYS A 41 4.09 12.33 8.26
N LYS A 42 4.44 13.46 7.65
CA LYS A 42 4.51 13.61 6.18
C LYS A 42 5.60 12.71 5.58
N ASP A 43 6.78 12.68 6.19
CA ASP A 43 7.89 11.84 5.75
C ASP A 43 7.52 10.35 5.80
N VAL A 44 6.81 9.92 6.85
CA VAL A 44 6.28 8.55 6.96
C VAL A 44 5.24 8.25 5.87
N LEU A 45 4.35 9.19 5.55
CA LEU A 45 3.39 9.01 4.46
C LEU A 45 4.07 8.87 3.09
N GLU A 46 5.07 9.70 2.82
CA GLU A 46 5.83 9.63 1.56
C GLU A 46 6.58 8.30 1.43
N ASP A 47 7.21 7.82 2.51
CA ASP A 47 7.86 6.52 2.53
C ASP A 47 6.86 5.37 2.34
N ALA A 48 5.69 5.47 2.97
CA ALA A 48 4.61 4.51 2.78
C ALA A 48 4.15 4.46 1.32
N GLU A 49 3.98 5.60 0.65
CA GLU A 49 3.62 5.69 -0.77
C GLU A 49 4.67 5.04 -1.69
N LYS A 50 5.97 5.26 -1.41
CA LYS A 50 7.07 4.62 -2.16
C LYS A 50 7.03 3.10 -2.05
N LYS A 51 6.77 2.57 -0.85
CA LYS A 51 6.66 1.12 -0.63
C LYS A 51 5.40 0.55 -1.29
N MET A 52 4.27 1.25 -1.25
CA MET A 52 3.06 0.86 -1.98
C MET A 52 3.27 0.89 -3.50
N LYS A 53 4.06 1.83 -4.02
CA LYS A 53 4.46 1.85 -5.45
C LYS A 53 5.25 0.60 -5.83
N SER A 54 6.15 0.15 -4.95
CA SER A 54 6.91 -1.08 -5.18
C SER A 54 6.00 -2.32 -5.28
N VAL A 55 4.95 -2.40 -4.46
CA VAL A 55 3.92 -3.45 -4.59
C VAL A 55 3.21 -3.35 -5.93
N LYS A 56 2.76 -2.16 -6.33
CA LYS A 56 2.07 -1.98 -7.62
C LYS A 56 2.93 -2.41 -8.81
N ILE A 57 4.22 -2.08 -8.79
CA ILE A 57 5.19 -2.53 -9.80
C ILE A 57 5.26 -4.06 -9.80
N LEU A 58 5.39 -4.70 -8.63
CA LEU A 58 5.39 -6.15 -8.52
C LEU A 58 4.10 -6.76 -9.12
N LEU A 59 2.94 -6.22 -8.81
CA LEU A 59 1.66 -6.71 -9.35
C LEU A 59 1.58 -6.56 -10.88
N TYR A 60 2.07 -5.44 -11.43
CA TYR A 60 2.17 -5.27 -12.89
C TYR A 60 3.14 -6.27 -13.53
N VAL A 61 4.27 -6.56 -12.89
CA VAL A 61 5.22 -7.58 -13.37
C VAL A 61 4.56 -8.96 -13.37
N ILE A 62 3.87 -9.34 -12.29
CA ILE A 62 3.17 -10.62 -12.21
C ILE A 62 2.04 -10.67 -13.25
N ALA A 63 1.28 -9.60 -13.41
CA ALA A 63 0.23 -9.53 -14.43
C ALA A 63 0.79 -9.67 -15.85
N GLY A 64 1.89 -8.97 -16.15
CA GLY A 64 2.56 -9.05 -17.46
C GLY A 64 3.09 -10.45 -17.76
N LEU A 65 3.70 -11.11 -16.77
CA LEU A 65 4.16 -12.50 -16.91
C LEU A 65 2.99 -13.45 -17.15
N ASN A 66 1.91 -13.35 -16.37
CA ASN A 66 0.72 -14.18 -16.56
C ASN A 66 0.04 -13.92 -17.91
N PHE A 67 0.03 -12.66 -18.36
CA PHE A 67 -0.50 -12.30 -19.67
C PHE A 67 0.31 -12.92 -20.81
N ALA A 68 1.64 -12.80 -20.76
CA ALA A 68 2.53 -13.38 -21.77
C ALA A 68 2.44 -14.91 -21.81
N MET A 69 2.46 -15.57 -20.63
CA MET A 69 2.28 -17.02 -20.53
C MET A 69 0.89 -17.46 -21.02
N GLY A 70 -0.15 -16.67 -20.71
CA GLY A 70 -1.50 -16.92 -21.18
C GLY A 70 -1.60 -16.91 -22.70
N LEU A 71 -1.00 -15.90 -23.36
CA LEU A 71 -0.95 -15.85 -24.83
C LEU A 71 -0.16 -17.02 -25.43
N TYR A 72 0.94 -17.43 -24.79
CA TYR A 72 1.72 -18.58 -25.23
C TYR A 72 0.90 -19.87 -25.15
N TYR A 73 0.27 -20.15 -24.01
CA TYR A 73 -0.50 -21.38 -23.82
C TYR A 73 -1.80 -21.44 -24.64
N LEU A 74 -2.38 -20.30 -25.02
CA LEU A 74 -3.53 -20.27 -25.93
C LEU A 74 -3.19 -20.74 -27.35
N SER A 75 -1.91 -20.72 -27.74
CA SER A 75 -1.47 -21.19 -29.06
C SER A 75 -1.31 -22.72 -29.14
N GLU A 76 -1.47 -23.42 -28.02
CA GLU A 76 -1.23 -24.86 -27.86
C GLU A 76 -2.52 -25.55 -27.38
N ASP A 77 -3.03 -26.52 -28.15
CA ASP A 77 -4.32 -27.18 -27.87
C ASP A 77 -4.38 -27.87 -26.51
N LEU A 78 -3.26 -28.46 -26.07
CA LEU A 78 -3.18 -29.19 -24.80
C LEU A 78 -3.17 -28.27 -23.56
N THR A 79 -2.76 -27.01 -23.71
CA THR A 79 -2.63 -26.05 -22.59
C THR A 79 -3.62 -24.89 -22.69
N PHE A 80 -4.60 -24.97 -23.58
CA PHE A 80 -5.56 -23.90 -23.83
C PHE A 80 -6.27 -23.40 -22.55
N TYR A 81 -6.68 -24.32 -21.69
CA TYR A 81 -7.33 -23.99 -20.41
C TYR A 81 -6.39 -23.29 -19.42
N ASP A 82 -5.11 -23.68 -19.38
CA ASP A 82 -4.08 -23.00 -18.57
C ASP A 82 -3.82 -21.59 -19.09
N GLY A 83 -3.92 -21.40 -20.41
CA GLY A 83 -3.86 -20.08 -21.06
C GLY A 83 -4.96 -19.15 -20.58
N ILE A 84 -6.21 -19.62 -20.57
CA ILE A 84 -7.35 -18.86 -20.02
C ILE A 84 -7.13 -18.53 -18.54
N GLY A 85 -6.72 -19.51 -17.73
CA GLY A 85 -6.44 -19.30 -16.30
C GLY A 85 -5.38 -18.22 -16.06
N SER A 86 -4.32 -18.23 -16.87
CA SER A 86 -3.24 -17.23 -16.80
C SER A 86 -3.73 -15.82 -17.18
N LEU A 87 -4.56 -15.68 -18.22
CA LEU A 87 -5.16 -14.39 -18.58
C LEU A 87 -6.11 -13.86 -17.50
N ILE A 88 -6.90 -14.74 -16.88
CA ILE A 88 -7.77 -14.36 -15.76
C ILE A 88 -6.91 -13.89 -14.58
N ALA A 89 -5.85 -14.62 -14.23
CA ALA A 89 -4.92 -14.22 -13.17
C ALA A 89 -4.29 -12.85 -13.45
N ALA A 90 -3.88 -12.58 -14.68
CA ALA A 90 -3.38 -11.26 -15.10
C ALA A 90 -4.42 -10.16 -14.86
N GLY A 91 -5.67 -10.38 -15.28
CA GLY A 91 -6.79 -9.46 -15.03
C GLY A 91 -7.02 -9.20 -13.54
N ILE A 92 -6.97 -10.24 -12.71
CA ILE A 92 -7.12 -10.11 -11.25
C ILE A 92 -6.01 -9.25 -10.65
N PHE A 93 -4.75 -9.48 -11.02
CA PHE A 93 -3.64 -8.66 -10.52
C PHE A 93 -3.73 -7.19 -10.95
N ILE A 94 -4.19 -6.91 -12.16
CA ILE A 94 -4.48 -5.53 -12.62
C ILE A 94 -5.60 -4.92 -11.78
N ALA A 95 -6.69 -5.66 -11.54
CA ALA A 95 -7.78 -5.20 -10.68
C ALA A 95 -7.29 -4.90 -9.25
N CYS A 96 -6.40 -5.73 -8.71
CA CYS A 96 -5.76 -5.47 -7.43
C CYS A 96 -4.96 -4.17 -7.43
N VAL A 97 -4.20 -3.84 -8.49
CA VAL A 97 -3.49 -2.55 -8.58
C VAL A 97 -4.47 -1.37 -8.48
N VAL A 98 -5.60 -1.44 -9.18
CA VAL A 98 -6.64 -0.41 -9.10
C VAL A 98 -7.19 -0.30 -7.69
N TRP A 99 -7.38 -1.43 -7.01
CA TRP A 99 -7.87 -1.47 -5.63
C TRP A 99 -6.86 -0.89 -4.64
N VAL A 100 -5.56 -1.14 -4.82
CA VAL A 100 -4.49 -0.56 -3.99
C VAL A 100 -4.53 0.97 -4.00
N ASN A 101 -4.89 1.60 -5.12
CA ASN A 101 -5.00 3.07 -5.17
C ASN A 101 -6.20 3.62 -4.37
N LYS A 102 -7.27 2.84 -4.21
CA LYS A 102 -8.48 3.25 -3.47
C LYS A 102 -8.43 2.87 -2.00
N GLN A 103 -8.02 1.64 -1.71
CA GLN A 103 -7.93 1.05 -0.38
C GLN A 103 -6.64 0.24 -0.30
N PRO A 104 -5.51 0.86 0.04
CA PRO A 104 -4.20 0.23 -0.07
C PRO A 104 -4.08 -1.07 0.72
N LEU A 105 -4.56 -1.11 1.96
CA LEU A 105 -4.44 -2.29 2.81
C LEU A 105 -5.23 -3.48 2.23
N THR A 106 -6.51 -3.25 1.89
CA THR A 106 -7.39 -4.27 1.31
C THR A 106 -6.84 -4.78 -0.03
N GLY A 107 -6.40 -3.88 -0.91
CA GLY A 107 -5.86 -4.24 -2.23
C GLY A 107 -4.58 -5.07 -2.14
N ILE A 108 -3.65 -4.70 -1.26
CA ILE A 108 -2.39 -5.43 -1.08
C ILE A 108 -2.65 -6.81 -0.46
N LEU A 109 -3.54 -6.91 0.54
CA LEU A 109 -3.90 -8.18 1.16
C LEU A 109 -4.59 -9.12 0.16
N ALA A 110 -5.55 -8.62 -0.62
CA ALA A 110 -6.23 -9.41 -1.64
C ALA A 110 -5.23 -9.96 -2.68
N ALA A 111 -4.31 -9.11 -3.16
CA ALA A 111 -3.28 -9.53 -4.10
C ALA A 111 -2.34 -10.59 -3.50
N PHE A 112 -1.98 -10.44 -2.22
CA PHE A 112 -1.10 -11.38 -1.54
C PHE A 112 -1.76 -12.74 -1.33
N ILE A 113 -3.02 -12.75 -0.88
CA ILE A 113 -3.80 -13.98 -0.71
C ILE A 113 -3.95 -14.68 -2.06
N PHE A 114 -4.31 -13.95 -3.11
CA PHE A 114 -4.46 -14.51 -4.45
C PHE A 114 -3.13 -15.08 -4.98
N TRP A 115 -2.01 -14.39 -4.76
CA TRP A 115 -0.69 -14.89 -5.11
C TRP A 115 -0.35 -16.20 -4.37
N ILE A 116 -0.64 -16.29 -3.07
CA ILE A 116 -0.45 -17.53 -2.29
C ILE A 116 -1.31 -18.66 -2.87
N LEU A 117 -2.58 -18.39 -3.20
CA LEU A 117 -3.47 -19.39 -3.80
C LEU A 117 -2.93 -19.91 -5.13
N LEU A 118 -2.37 -19.03 -5.98
CA LEU A 118 -1.70 -19.45 -7.21
C LEU A 118 -0.44 -20.29 -6.95
N GLN A 119 0.33 -20.00 -5.90
CA GLN A 119 1.46 -20.85 -5.54
C GLN A 119 1.00 -22.23 -5.08
N LEU A 120 -0.09 -22.30 -4.31
CA LEU A 120 -0.65 -23.57 -3.85
C LEU A 120 -1.20 -24.42 -5.01
N SER A 121 -1.80 -23.82 -6.04
CA SER A 121 -2.28 -24.58 -7.20
C SER A 121 -1.12 -25.24 -7.97
N VAL A 122 0.04 -24.58 -8.08
CA VAL A 122 1.23 -25.14 -8.70
C VAL A 122 1.77 -26.35 -7.91
N VAL A 123 1.74 -26.28 -6.58
CA VAL A 123 2.22 -27.36 -5.70
C VAL A 123 1.36 -28.63 -5.84
N LEU A 124 0.07 -28.50 -6.14
CA LEU A 124 -0.81 -29.64 -6.37
C LEU A 124 -0.48 -30.40 -7.66
N VAL A 125 0.11 -29.72 -8.65
CA VAL A 125 0.53 -30.32 -9.92
C VAL A 125 1.91 -30.94 -9.80
N ASP A 126 2.87 -30.20 -9.27
CA ASP A 126 4.22 -30.70 -9.00
C ASP A 126 4.81 -30.04 -7.73
N PRO A 127 4.91 -30.79 -6.62
CA PRO A 127 5.49 -30.29 -5.37
C PRO A 127 6.94 -29.81 -5.49
N ALA A 128 7.72 -30.33 -6.45
CA ALA A 128 9.11 -29.93 -6.62
C ALA A 128 9.25 -28.46 -7.05
N LEU A 129 8.24 -27.91 -7.74
CA LEU A 129 8.19 -26.51 -8.15
C LEU A 129 8.09 -25.53 -6.97
N ILE A 130 7.79 -26.01 -5.75
CA ILE A 130 7.80 -25.15 -4.56
C ILE A 130 9.21 -24.64 -4.25
N PHE A 131 10.22 -25.50 -4.43
CA PHE A 131 11.63 -25.19 -4.16
C PHE A 131 12.29 -24.42 -5.31
N SER A 132 11.73 -24.52 -6.52
CA SER A 132 12.16 -23.71 -7.65
C SER A 132 11.84 -22.23 -7.43
N GLY A 133 12.80 -21.36 -7.78
CA GLY A 133 12.65 -19.91 -7.68
C GLY A 133 12.45 -19.38 -6.25
N ILE A 134 12.92 -20.10 -5.23
CA ILE A 134 12.68 -19.74 -3.82
C ILE A 134 13.18 -18.32 -3.47
N ILE A 135 14.29 -17.89 -4.06
CA ILE A 135 14.82 -16.53 -3.90
C ILE A 135 13.78 -15.49 -4.34
N LEU A 136 13.15 -15.68 -5.50
CA LEU A 136 12.15 -14.76 -6.03
C LEU A 136 10.90 -14.74 -5.15
N LYS A 137 10.46 -15.90 -4.65
CA LYS A 137 9.32 -16.02 -3.74
C LYS A 137 9.57 -15.28 -2.42
N VAL A 138 10.78 -15.39 -1.85
CA VAL A 138 11.18 -14.65 -0.65
C VAL A 138 11.17 -13.14 -0.92
N VAL A 139 11.69 -12.69 -2.06
CA VAL A 139 11.64 -11.28 -2.46
C VAL A 139 10.19 -10.79 -2.58
N PHE A 140 9.30 -11.58 -3.17
CA PHE A 140 7.89 -11.21 -3.32
C PHE A 140 7.21 -11.07 -1.96
N ILE A 141 7.41 -12.05 -1.07
CA ILE A 141 6.89 -12.01 0.30
C ILE A 141 7.41 -10.77 1.04
N ALA A 142 8.71 -10.46 0.92
CA ALA A 142 9.30 -9.27 1.55
C ALA A 142 8.68 -7.96 1.04
N ILE A 143 8.40 -7.86 -0.27
CA ILE A 143 7.71 -6.71 -0.87
C ILE A 143 6.28 -6.60 -0.34
N PHE A 144 5.53 -7.72 -0.27
CA PHE A 144 4.17 -7.73 0.26
C PHE A 144 4.11 -7.34 1.74
N ILE A 145 4.97 -7.91 2.60
CA ILE A 145 5.02 -7.57 4.03
C ILE A 145 5.32 -6.08 4.22
N LYS A 146 6.33 -5.55 3.52
CA LYS A 146 6.66 -4.11 3.57
C LYS A 146 5.49 -3.26 3.10
N GLY A 147 4.81 -3.67 2.03
CA GLY A 147 3.62 -3.03 1.50
C GLY A 147 2.45 -2.99 2.48
N ILE A 148 2.15 -4.12 3.14
CA ILE A 148 1.07 -4.23 4.14
C ILE A 148 1.33 -3.29 5.32
N ASN A 149 2.55 -3.31 5.87
CA ASN A 149 2.90 -2.44 6.99
C ASN A 149 2.79 -0.96 6.58
N SER A 150 3.27 -0.63 5.39
CA SER A 150 3.20 0.74 4.86
C SER A 150 1.76 1.20 4.60
N ALA A 151 0.89 0.31 4.12
CA ALA A 151 -0.52 0.63 3.92
C ALA A 151 -1.24 0.90 5.25
N ARG A 152 -0.86 0.20 6.34
CA ARG A 152 -1.37 0.48 7.69
C ARG A 152 -0.91 1.85 8.18
N ASP A 153 0.38 2.15 8.02
CA ASP A 153 0.94 3.45 8.38
C ASP A 153 0.26 4.58 7.59
N TYR A 154 0.10 4.39 6.28
CA TYR A 154 -0.62 5.33 5.41
C TYR A 154 -2.03 5.59 5.91
N GLN A 155 -2.80 4.54 6.24
CA GLN A 155 -4.17 4.70 6.75
C GLN A 155 -4.20 5.48 8.08
N LYS A 156 -3.29 5.14 9.02
CA LYS A 156 -3.22 5.79 10.33
C LYS A 156 -2.81 7.27 10.24
N PHE A 157 -1.71 7.56 9.55
CA PHE A 157 -1.16 8.91 9.50
C PHE A 157 -1.93 9.85 8.56
N SER A 158 -2.50 9.33 7.47
CA SER A 158 -3.34 10.16 6.57
C SER A 158 -4.62 10.59 7.25
N GLN A 159 -5.22 9.74 8.09
CA GLN A 159 -6.36 10.10 8.91
C GLN A 159 -6.01 11.18 9.94
N GLN A 160 -4.90 11.02 10.68
CA GLN A 160 -4.45 12.03 11.64
C GLN A 160 -4.17 13.40 10.99
N LEU A 161 -3.57 13.43 9.80
CA LEU A 161 -3.32 14.69 9.10
C LEU A 161 -4.61 15.31 8.53
N LYS A 162 -5.59 14.50 8.11
CA LYS A 162 -6.91 15.00 7.71
C LYS A 162 -7.63 15.64 8.89
N GLU A 163 -7.64 14.99 10.06
CA GLU A 163 -8.23 15.54 11.28
C GLU A 163 -7.60 16.90 11.68
N ILE A 164 -6.30 17.10 11.41
CA ILE A 164 -5.61 18.38 11.66
C ILE A 164 -6.01 19.48 10.66
N ASN A 165 -6.35 19.12 9.41
CA ASN A 165 -6.61 20.08 8.32
C ASN A 165 -8.10 20.36 8.06
N VAL A 166 -9.02 19.65 8.72
CA VAL A 166 -10.47 19.69 8.42
C VAL A 166 -11.28 20.56 9.40
N SER A 167 -10.63 21.28 10.30
CA SER A 167 -11.35 22.00 11.38
C SER A 167 -10.75 23.34 11.76
#